data_AF-A0A0E3PTA5-F1
#
_entry.id   AF-A0A0E3PTA5-F1
#
_cell.length_a   1.000
_cell.length_b   1.000
_cell.length_c   1.000
_cell.angle_alpha   90.00
_cell.angle_beta   90.00
_cell.angle_gamma   90.00
#
_symmetry.space_group_name_H-M   'P 1'
#
loop_
_entity.id
_entity.type
_entity.pdbx_description
1 polymer ?
#
loop_
_entity_poly.entity_id
_entity_poly.type
_entity_poly.pdbx_seq_one_letter_code
_entity_poly.pdbx_strand_id
1 'polypeptide(L)'
;MEFGDKPSRYVVVVCPKCRQHAQITETGKKTLRCQHCGALLKARKLRIFGSFEELPEAVDFRTHLQAELSGKGKGTFFLKPSPEETENPGPGNRSGKKTVQSGTETPSEKTSSRKDQRSILKEILKASGGKIGIEDFREEAVEKGISRERFDIIMKKLMETGELYSPEPGIVKLV
;
A
#
# COMPACT_ATOMS: atom_id res chain seq x y z
N MET A 1 -42.38 14.42 1.27
CA MET A 1 -41.28 13.80 2.06
C MET A 1 -40.09 14.72 1.95
N GLU A 2 -39.84 15.51 3.00
CA GLU A 2 -38.68 16.40 3.04
C GLU A 2 -37.46 15.56 3.41
N PHE A 3 -36.63 15.26 2.41
CA PHE A 3 -35.27 14.79 2.66
C PHE A 3 -34.47 16.00 3.12
N GLY A 4 -34.61 16.34 4.40
CA GLY A 4 -33.73 17.28 5.05
C GLY A 4 -32.31 16.74 4.90
N ASP A 5 -31.50 17.43 4.11
CA ASP A 5 -30.06 17.27 4.02
C ASP A 5 -29.48 17.58 5.41
N LYS A 6 -29.56 16.61 6.31
CA LYS A 6 -29.06 16.75 7.66
C LYS A 6 -27.55 16.79 7.55
N PRO A 7 -26.89 17.82 8.09
CA PRO A 7 -25.44 17.86 8.06
C PRO A 7 -24.92 16.65 8.83
N SER A 8 -24.16 15.78 8.16
CA SER A 8 -23.55 14.61 8.80
C SER A 8 -22.81 15.05 10.06
N ARG A 9 -23.22 14.52 11.20
CA ARG A 9 -22.71 14.97 12.51
C ARG A 9 -21.31 14.46 12.76
N TYR A 10 -20.99 13.27 12.25
CA TYR A 10 -19.72 12.59 12.44
C TYR A 10 -19.04 12.35 11.10
N VAL A 11 -17.72 12.60 11.06
CA VAL A 11 -16.90 12.29 9.91
C VAL A 11 -15.68 11.48 10.35
N VAL A 12 -15.33 10.50 9.53
CA VAL A 12 -14.16 9.64 9.75
C VAL A 12 -13.02 10.15 8.91
N VAL A 13 -11.90 10.45 9.56
CA VAL A 13 -10.69 10.97 8.93
C VAL A 13 -9.49 10.13 9.30
N VAL A 14 -8.59 9.90 8.34
CA VAL A 14 -7.30 9.25 8.58
C VAL A 14 -6.23 10.31 8.75
N CYS A 15 -5.35 10.12 9.72
CA CYS A 15 -4.23 11.03 9.93
C CYS A 15 -3.26 10.98 8.72
N PRO A 16 -3.02 12.10 8.01
CA PRO A 16 -2.12 12.12 6.86
C PRO A 16 -0.63 11.97 7.25
N LYS A 17 -0.31 12.21 8.54
CA LYS A 17 1.06 12.14 9.08
C LYS A 17 1.48 10.71 9.40
N CYS A 18 0.71 9.98 10.22
CA CYS A 18 1.04 8.59 10.55
C CYS A 18 0.43 7.58 9.57
N ARG A 19 -0.69 7.91 8.89
CA ARG A 19 -1.45 7.00 8.01
C ARG A 19 -1.77 5.63 8.62
N GLN A 20 -1.72 5.54 9.94
CA GLN A 20 -1.89 4.31 10.72
C GLN A 20 -3.17 4.36 11.55
N HIS A 21 -3.82 5.52 11.66
CA HIS A 21 -4.96 5.70 12.55
C HIS A 21 -6.12 6.46 11.90
N ALA A 22 -7.31 5.88 12.02
CA ALA A 22 -8.59 6.47 11.68
C ALA A 22 -9.29 6.99 12.96
N GLN A 23 -9.71 8.24 12.92
CA GLN A 23 -10.40 8.91 14.03
C GLN A 23 -11.74 9.49 13.57
N ILE A 24 -12.71 9.47 14.48
CA ILE A 24 -14.00 10.12 14.30
C ILE A 24 -13.87 11.55 14.82
N THR A 25 -14.41 12.50 14.07
CA THR A 25 -14.54 13.89 14.49
C THR A 25 -15.93 14.40 14.16
N GLU A 26 -16.43 15.31 14.97
CA GLU A 26 -17.65 16.03 14.67
C GLU A 26 -17.39 17.12 13.63
N THR A 27 -18.41 17.42 12.84
CA THR A 27 -18.39 18.55 11.90
C THR A 27 -18.38 19.87 12.67
N GLY A 28 -17.34 20.70 12.45
CA GLY A 28 -17.22 22.03 13.07
C GLY A 28 -15.86 22.33 13.73
N LYS A 29 -15.04 21.30 14.01
CA LYS A 29 -13.70 21.50 14.58
C LYS A 29 -12.73 22.00 13.52
N LYS A 30 -12.09 23.17 13.73
CA LYS A 30 -11.12 23.76 12.77
C LYS A 30 -9.78 22.99 12.73
N THR A 31 -9.40 22.43 13.87
CA THR A 31 -8.13 21.71 14.07
C THR A 31 -8.37 20.44 14.86
N LEU A 32 -7.64 19.39 14.53
CA LEU A 32 -7.76 18.08 15.13
C LEU A 32 -6.38 17.56 15.49
N ARG A 33 -6.26 16.97 16.68
CA ARG A 33 -5.04 16.29 17.08
C ARG A 33 -5.19 14.80 16.78
N CYS A 34 -4.17 14.20 16.16
CA CYS A 34 -4.15 12.75 15.97
C CYS A 34 -4.02 12.05 17.33
N GLN A 35 -4.91 11.09 17.62
CA GLN A 35 -4.83 10.29 18.86
C GLN A 35 -3.62 9.35 18.90
N HIS A 36 -3.06 9.00 17.74
CA HIS A 36 -1.91 8.10 17.65
C HIS A 36 -0.57 8.83 17.67
N CYS A 37 -0.34 9.78 16.75
CA CYS A 37 0.96 10.47 16.63
C CYS A 37 0.97 11.87 17.25
N GLY A 38 -0.15 12.36 17.79
CA GLY A 38 -0.23 13.67 18.40
C GLY A 38 -0.13 14.87 17.45
N ALA A 39 -0.01 14.65 16.14
CA ALA A 39 0.12 15.73 15.15
C ALA A 39 -1.13 16.62 15.09
N LEU A 40 -0.92 17.92 14.96
CA LEU A 40 -1.97 18.90 14.74
C LEU A 40 -2.34 18.98 13.24
N LEU A 41 -3.61 18.71 12.95
CA LEU A 41 -4.17 18.62 11.61
C LEU A 41 -5.21 19.72 11.42
N LYS A 42 -5.18 20.40 10.27
CA LYS A 42 -6.20 21.40 9.92
C LYS A 42 -7.36 20.69 9.23
N ALA A 43 -8.57 20.79 9.76
CA ALA A 43 -9.74 20.04 9.26
C ALA A 43 -10.06 20.34 7.79
N ARG A 44 -9.86 21.60 7.33
CA ARG A 44 -10.03 21.99 5.92
C ARG A 44 -9.15 21.24 4.92
N LYS A 45 -8.03 20.66 5.36
CA LYS A 45 -7.08 19.95 4.49
C LYS A 45 -7.18 18.43 4.63
N LEU A 46 -8.09 17.93 5.48
CA LEU A 46 -8.24 16.50 5.70
C LEU A 46 -9.21 15.92 4.69
N ARG A 47 -8.82 14.79 4.12
CA ARG A 47 -9.71 13.97 3.31
C ARG A 47 -10.67 13.23 4.24
N ILE A 48 -11.97 13.42 4.00
CA ILE A 48 -13.03 12.70 4.68
C ILE A 48 -13.19 11.34 3.99
N PHE A 49 -13.20 10.26 4.76
CA PHE A 49 -13.34 8.89 4.26
C PHE A 49 -14.77 8.37 4.37
N GLY A 50 -15.51 8.86 5.35
CA GLY A 50 -16.93 8.57 5.54
C GLY A 50 -17.58 9.66 6.38
N SER A 51 -18.86 9.87 6.17
CA SER A 51 -19.70 10.85 6.88
C SER A 51 -20.98 10.16 7.31
N PHE A 52 -21.33 10.28 8.59
CA PHE A 52 -22.41 9.52 9.22
C PHE A 52 -23.24 10.45 10.11
N GLU A 53 -24.54 10.15 10.20
CA GLU A 53 -25.44 10.82 11.15
C GLU A 53 -25.32 10.21 12.54
N GLU A 54 -25.19 8.89 12.60
CA GLU A 54 -25.14 8.11 13.83
C GLU A 54 -23.70 7.77 14.24
N LEU A 55 -23.41 7.91 15.54
CA LEU A 55 -22.13 7.53 16.12
C LEU A 55 -21.80 6.03 15.92
N PRO A 56 -22.72 5.06 16.12
CA PRO A 56 -22.42 3.64 15.93
C PRO A 56 -21.93 3.32 14.51
N GLU A 57 -22.59 3.83 13.47
CA GLU A 57 -22.16 3.64 12.09
C GLU A 57 -20.75 4.20 11.84
N ALA A 58 -20.45 5.38 12.41
CA ALA A 58 -19.12 5.97 12.33
C ALA A 58 -18.05 5.12 13.02
N VAL A 59 -18.40 4.45 14.13
CA VAL A 59 -17.51 3.53 14.86
C VAL A 59 -17.24 2.27 14.06
N ASP A 60 -18.27 1.68 13.47
CA ASP A 60 -18.15 0.49 12.62
C ASP A 60 -17.25 0.79 11.42
N PHE A 61 -17.52 1.89 10.71
CA PHE A 61 -16.71 2.32 9.58
C PHE A 61 -15.28 2.64 9.99
N ARG A 62 -15.07 3.35 11.10
CA ARG A 62 -13.74 3.63 11.64
C ARG A 62 -13.00 2.35 11.98
N THR A 63 -13.68 1.34 12.52
CA THR A 63 -13.08 0.06 12.89
C THR A 63 -12.67 -0.74 11.67
N HIS A 64 -13.53 -0.81 10.66
CA HIS A 64 -13.21 -1.42 9.37
C HIS A 64 -11.99 -0.72 8.73
N LEU A 65 -12.02 0.61 8.64
CA LEU A 65 -10.93 1.39 8.08
C LEU A 65 -9.62 1.23 8.87
N GLN A 66 -9.70 1.15 10.21
CA GLN A 66 -8.55 0.89 11.06
C GLN A 66 -7.96 -0.50 10.81
N ALA A 67 -8.80 -1.51 10.60
CA ALA A 67 -8.38 -2.86 10.25
C ALA A 67 -7.71 -2.91 8.86
N GLU A 68 -8.22 -2.18 7.86
CA GLU A 68 -7.58 -2.06 6.55
C GLU A 68 -6.21 -1.36 6.62
N LEU A 69 -6.10 -0.30 7.44
CA LEU A 69 -4.85 0.42 7.63
C LEU A 69 -3.80 -0.42 8.37
N SER A 70 -4.24 -1.20 9.35
CA SER A 70 -3.37 -2.08 10.16
C SER A 70 -3.04 -3.38 9.42
N GLY A 71 -3.95 -3.86 8.58
CA GLY A 71 -3.87 -5.06 7.75
C GLY A 71 -2.93 -4.93 6.54
N LYS A 72 -1.98 -4.00 6.58
CA LYS A 72 -0.90 -3.87 5.59
C LYS A 72 0.17 -4.96 5.75
N GLY A 73 -0.28 -6.20 5.92
CA GLY A 73 0.44 -7.43 5.68
C GLY A 73 -0.57 -8.38 5.05
N LYS A 74 -0.38 -8.69 3.76
CA LYS A 74 -1.15 -9.65 2.93
C LYS A 74 -1.94 -10.67 3.78
N GLY A 75 -3.23 -10.40 3.98
CA GLY A 75 -4.11 -11.31 4.70
C GLY A 75 -5.52 -11.05 4.21
N THR A 76 -5.94 -11.83 3.22
CA THR A 76 -7.34 -11.98 2.83
C THR A 76 -8.10 -12.59 4.01
N PHE A 77 -8.49 -11.76 4.98
CA PHE A 77 -9.53 -12.14 5.93
C PHE A 77 -10.86 -11.67 5.36
N PHE A 78 -11.30 -12.39 4.33
CA PHE A 78 -12.73 -12.51 4.09
C PHE A 78 -13.29 -13.27 5.28
N LEU A 79 -13.95 -12.57 6.21
CA LEU A 79 -15.00 -13.21 6.97
C LEU A 79 -16.10 -13.51 5.96
N LYS A 80 -16.09 -14.74 5.42
CA LYS A 80 -17.22 -15.30 4.70
C LYS A 80 -18.42 -15.29 5.66
N PRO A 81 -19.54 -14.63 5.33
CA PRO A 81 -20.82 -15.23 5.66
C PRO A 81 -20.93 -16.49 4.79
N SER A 82 -21.04 -17.65 5.43
CA SER A 82 -21.35 -18.94 4.80
C SER A 82 -22.81 -19.28 5.12
N PRO A 83 -23.54 -20.13 4.35
CA PRO A 83 -23.43 -20.50 2.93
C PRO A 83 -24.78 -20.43 2.18
N GLU A 84 -24.75 -20.42 0.85
CA GLU A 84 -25.65 -21.19 -0.04
C GLU A 84 -25.03 -21.12 -1.45
N GLU A 85 -24.18 -22.11 -1.79
CA GLU A 85 -24.47 -23.17 -2.78
C GLU A 85 -25.02 -22.58 -4.08
N THR A 86 -24.29 -22.62 -5.20
CA THR A 86 -24.41 -23.76 -6.14
C THR A 86 -23.43 -23.57 -7.32
N GLU A 87 -22.49 -24.52 -7.43
CA GLU A 87 -22.00 -25.19 -8.65
C GLU A 87 -21.03 -24.51 -9.65
N ASN A 88 -19.87 -25.16 -9.77
CA ASN A 88 -18.86 -25.16 -10.87
C ASN A 88 -19.43 -25.88 -12.13
N PRO A 89 -18.75 -26.00 -13.32
CA PRO A 89 -17.30 -25.95 -13.55
C PRO A 89 -16.80 -25.28 -14.87
N GLY A 90 -15.51 -24.97 -14.92
CA GLY A 90 -14.69 -25.45 -16.04
C GLY A 90 -13.83 -24.44 -16.82
N PRO A 91 -12.76 -24.94 -17.48
CA PRO A 91 -11.48 -24.24 -17.70
C PRO A 91 -11.22 -23.85 -19.16
N GLY A 92 -10.37 -22.86 -19.43
CA GLY A 92 -10.03 -22.52 -20.82
C GLY A 92 -8.94 -21.47 -20.96
N ASN A 93 -7.96 -21.78 -21.81
CA ASN A 93 -6.64 -21.17 -21.93
C ASN A 93 -6.56 -20.21 -23.14
N ARG A 94 -5.63 -19.24 -23.04
CA ARG A 94 -4.79 -18.66 -24.12
C ARG A 94 -5.29 -17.58 -25.11
N SER A 95 -4.38 -16.60 -25.23
CA SER A 95 -3.95 -15.82 -26.42
C SER A 95 -4.90 -14.71 -26.89
N GLY A 96 -4.58 -13.42 -26.74
CA GLY A 96 -3.46 -12.69 -27.38
C GLY A 96 -4.00 -12.05 -28.67
N LYS A 97 -4.01 -10.73 -28.91
CA LYS A 97 -2.86 -9.84 -29.09
C LYS A 97 -3.38 -8.43 -29.49
N LYS A 98 -2.72 -7.37 -28.98
CA LYS A 98 -2.30 -6.11 -29.68
C LYS A 98 -3.41 -5.12 -30.16
N THR A 99 -3.35 -3.79 -30.05
CA THR A 99 -2.25 -2.78 -30.08
C THR A 99 -2.88 -1.41 -29.69
N VAL A 100 -2.34 -0.66 -28.70
CA VAL A 100 -1.62 0.65 -28.82
C VAL A 100 -2.47 1.92 -28.62
N GLN A 101 -2.35 2.56 -27.44
CA GLN A 101 -1.71 3.88 -27.10
C GLN A 101 -2.71 5.06 -27.24
N SER A 102 -2.74 6.12 -26.43
CA SER A 102 -1.76 6.69 -25.51
C SER A 102 -2.45 7.66 -24.53
N GLY A 103 -1.83 7.87 -23.36
CA GLY A 103 -1.90 9.14 -22.61
C GLY A 103 -3.05 9.33 -21.61
N THR A 104 -2.72 9.30 -20.32
CA THR A 104 -2.86 10.47 -19.41
C THR A 104 -2.10 10.17 -18.12
N GLU A 105 -1.25 11.14 -17.77
CA GLU A 105 -0.30 11.14 -16.68
C GLU A 105 -0.96 11.47 -15.33
N THR A 106 -0.15 11.29 -14.27
CA THR A 106 -0.19 11.90 -12.91
C THR A 106 -0.90 11.12 -11.78
N PRO A 107 -0.55 11.38 -10.50
CA PRO A 107 0.81 11.49 -9.95
C PRO A 107 1.03 10.65 -8.66
N SER A 108 2.29 10.29 -8.46
CA SER A 108 3.01 10.12 -7.19
C SER A 108 2.23 10.20 -5.87
N GLU A 109 2.21 9.08 -5.12
CA GLU A 109 2.42 9.11 -3.65
C GLU A 109 2.79 7.72 -3.08
N LYS A 110 3.99 7.21 -3.42
CA LYS A 110 4.63 6.08 -2.72
C LYS A 110 6.17 6.22 -2.78
N THR A 111 6.70 7.38 -2.40
CA THR A 111 8.14 7.69 -2.54
C THR A 111 8.95 7.59 -1.25
N SER A 112 8.33 7.31 -0.09
CA SER A 112 9.05 7.21 1.19
C SER A 112 9.39 5.79 1.64
N SER A 113 9.20 4.77 0.79
CA SER A 113 9.65 3.39 1.08
C SER A 113 10.30 2.68 -0.11
N ARG A 114 10.07 3.16 -1.34
CA ARG A 114 10.77 2.65 -2.54
C ARG A 114 12.24 3.07 -2.58
N LYS A 115 12.57 4.26 -2.07
CA LYS A 115 13.97 4.71 -1.97
C LYS A 115 14.73 3.83 -0.98
N ASP A 116 14.12 3.55 0.17
CA ASP A 116 14.71 2.72 1.22
C ASP A 116 14.95 1.29 0.73
N GLN A 117 13.99 0.67 0.02
CA GLN A 117 14.18 -0.68 -0.54
C GLN A 117 15.30 -0.75 -1.58
N ARG A 118 15.43 0.26 -2.47
CA ARG A 118 16.53 0.32 -3.44
C ARG A 118 17.88 0.52 -2.74
N SER A 119 17.92 1.35 -1.69
CA SER A 119 19.12 1.56 -0.88
C SER A 119 19.53 0.30 -0.12
N ILE A 120 18.58 -0.47 0.42
CA ILE A 120 18.83 -1.75 1.07
C ILE A 120 19.48 -2.74 0.09
N LEU A 121 18.96 -2.89 -1.13
CA LEU A 121 19.59 -3.76 -2.14
C LEU A 121 21.04 -3.33 -2.44
N LYS A 122 21.28 -2.02 -2.54
CA LYS A 122 22.64 -1.49 -2.76
C LYS A 122 23.56 -1.73 -1.56
N GLU A 123 23.03 -1.65 -0.35
CA GLU A 123 23.78 -1.92 0.88
C GLU A 123 24.21 -3.39 0.94
N ILE A 124 23.31 -4.31 0.63
CA ILE A 124 23.58 -5.75 0.55
C ILE A 124 24.70 -6.04 -0.46
N LEU A 125 24.61 -5.45 -1.65
CA LEU A 125 25.64 -5.59 -2.68
C LEU A 125 26.99 -5.01 -2.27
N LYS A 126 26.99 -3.88 -1.55
CA LYS A 126 28.24 -3.29 -1.01
C LYS A 126 28.83 -4.15 0.09
N ALA A 127 28.00 -4.71 0.97
CA ALA A 127 28.43 -5.60 2.05
C ALA A 127 29.07 -6.88 1.50
N SER A 128 28.55 -7.40 0.39
CA SER A 128 29.07 -8.59 -0.30
C SER A 128 30.25 -8.31 -1.24
N GLY A 129 30.90 -7.14 -1.14
CA GLY A 129 32.08 -6.83 -1.97
C GLY A 129 31.77 -6.59 -3.45
N GLY A 130 30.52 -6.25 -3.77
CA GLY A 130 30.08 -5.87 -5.11
C GLY A 130 29.66 -7.03 -6.02
N LYS A 131 29.76 -8.29 -5.56
CA LYS A 131 29.29 -9.50 -6.28
C LYS A 131 28.52 -10.41 -5.34
N ILE A 132 27.34 -10.86 -5.76
CA ILE A 132 26.51 -11.76 -4.96
C ILE A 132 25.72 -12.70 -5.89
N GLY A 133 25.46 -13.92 -5.43
CA GLY A 133 24.55 -14.85 -6.13
C GLY A 133 23.12 -14.33 -6.08
N ILE A 134 22.31 -14.61 -7.11
CA ILE A 134 20.89 -14.20 -7.13
C ILE A 134 20.12 -14.83 -5.98
N GLU A 135 20.44 -16.07 -5.60
CA GLU A 135 19.78 -16.77 -4.51
C GLU A 135 20.13 -16.14 -3.15
N ASP A 136 21.42 -15.95 -2.87
CA ASP A 136 21.89 -15.29 -1.64
C ASP A 136 21.35 -13.85 -1.55
N PHE A 137 21.34 -13.14 -2.68
CA PHE A 137 20.83 -11.77 -2.73
C PHE A 137 19.33 -11.69 -2.45
N ARG A 138 18.59 -12.70 -2.88
CA ARG A 138 17.16 -12.81 -2.61
C ARG A 138 16.90 -13.14 -1.15
N GLU A 139 17.68 -14.05 -0.57
CA GLU A 139 17.60 -14.41 0.84
C GLU A 139 17.89 -13.21 1.74
N GLU A 140 19.00 -12.52 1.47
CA GLU A 140 19.41 -11.35 2.25
C GLU A 140 18.45 -10.17 2.08
N ALA A 141 17.86 -10.00 0.90
CA ALA A 141 16.79 -9.01 0.70
C ALA A 141 15.54 -9.35 1.55
N VAL A 142 15.17 -10.63 1.66
CA VAL A 142 14.04 -11.07 2.49
C VAL A 142 14.35 -10.88 3.97
N GLU A 143 15.57 -11.19 4.42
CA GLU A 143 16.02 -10.95 5.79
C GLU A 143 15.93 -9.47 6.16
N LYS A 144 16.28 -8.58 5.23
CA LYS A 144 16.15 -7.12 5.39
C LYS A 144 14.73 -6.58 5.16
N GLY A 145 13.72 -7.46 4.99
CA GLY A 145 12.30 -7.10 4.95
C GLY A 145 11.73 -6.79 3.56
N ILE A 146 12.38 -7.24 2.48
CA ILE A 146 11.88 -7.07 1.10
C ILE A 146 11.22 -8.37 0.63
N SER A 147 9.94 -8.30 0.27
CA SER A 147 9.24 -9.49 -0.25
C SER A 147 9.77 -9.91 -1.63
N ARG A 148 9.66 -11.22 -1.93
CA ARG A 148 10.12 -11.81 -3.21
C ARG A 148 9.60 -11.06 -4.44
N GLU A 149 8.32 -10.67 -4.46
CA GLU A 149 7.72 -9.95 -5.60
C GLU A 149 8.31 -8.53 -5.75
N ARG A 150 8.66 -7.88 -4.63
CA ARG A 150 9.26 -6.55 -4.63
C ARG A 150 10.71 -6.62 -5.10
N PHE A 151 11.44 -7.65 -4.68
CA PHE A 151 12.80 -7.91 -5.11
C PHE A 151 12.88 -8.00 -6.63
N ASP A 152 12.08 -8.85 -7.28
CA ASP A 152 12.06 -8.99 -8.74
C ASP A 152 11.80 -7.65 -9.47
N ILE A 153 10.84 -6.86 -8.99
CA ILE A 153 10.50 -5.56 -9.59
C ILE A 153 11.66 -4.57 -9.44
N ILE A 154 12.34 -4.55 -8.29
CA ILE A 154 13.44 -3.62 -8.03
C ILE A 154 14.71 -4.09 -8.75
N MET A 155 15.00 -5.38 -8.74
CA MET A 155 16.09 -6.01 -9.47
C MET A 155 16.02 -5.66 -10.94
N LYS A 156 14.86 -5.88 -11.58
CA LYS A 156 14.65 -5.53 -12.99
C LYS A 156 14.93 -4.06 -13.25
N LYS A 157 14.42 -3.16 -12.39
CA LYS A 157 14.68 -1.72 -12.51
C LYS A 157 16.15 -1.35 -12.34
N LEU A 158 16.86 -2.02 -11.45
CA LEU A 158 18.28 -1.78 -11.22
C LEU A 158 19.12 -2.18 -12.44
N MET A 159 18.79 -3.32 -13.05
CA MET A 159 19.38 -3.76 -14.32
C MET A 159 19.03 -2.80 -15.47
N GLU A 160 17.77 -2.34 -15.57
CA GLU A 160 17.35 -1.35 -16.58
C GLU A 160 18.08 -0.01 -16.43
N THR A 161 18.36 0.41 -15.19
CA THR A 161 19.16 1.63 -14.94
C THR A 161 20.66 1.45 -15.11
N GLY A 162 21.14 0.22 -15.36
CA GLY A 162 22.57 -0.08 -15.50
C GLY A 162 23.36 0.06 -14.20
N GLU A 163 22.70 0.05 -13.03
CA GLU A 163 23.41 0.05 -11.74
C GLU A 163 23.92 -1.34 -11.38
N LEU A 164 23.27 -2.37 -11.92
CA LEU A 164 23.64 -3.78 -11.76
C LEU A 164 23.74 -4.44 -13.12
N TYR A 165 24.66 -5.39 -13.23
CA TYR A 165 24.78 -6.26 -14.38
C TYR A 165 25.01 -7.71 -13.94
N SER A 166 24.65 -8.65 -14.81
CA SER A 166 24.84 -10.08 -14.57
C SER A 166 26.03 -10.56 -15.41
N PRO A 167 27.26 -10.58 -14.88
CA PRO A 167 28.41 -11.09 -15.63
C PRO A 167 28.28 -12.57 -15.96
N GLU A 168 27.69 -13.33 -15.04
CA GLU A 168 27.47 -14.78 -15.15
C GLU A 168 26.00 -15.09 -14.84
N PRO A 169 25.45 -16.18 -15.40
CA PRO A 169 24.09 -16.61 -15.07
C PRO A 169 24.02 -16.95 -13.58
N GLY A 170 23.18 -16.23 -12.84
CA GLY A 170 23.04 -16.42 -11.40
C GLY A 170 23.90 -15.51 -10.53
N ILE A 171 24.72 -14.63 -11.10
CA ILE A 171 25.56 -13.68 -10.33
C ILE A 171 25.21 -12.25 -10.71
N VAL A 172 25.02 -11.40 -9.71
CA VAL A 172 24.74 -9.97 -9.87
C VAL A 172 25.91 -9.17 -9.33
N LYS A 173 26.37 -8.22 -10.15
CA LYS A 173 27.49 -7.34 -9.83
C LYS A 173 27.09 -5.88 -9.96
N LEU A 174 27.59 -5.06 -9.05
CA LEU A 174 27.51 -3.60 -9.14
C LEU A 174 28.50 -3.09 -10.21
N VAL A 175 28.04 -2.19 -11.08
CA VAL A 175 28.88 -1.52 -12.08
C VAL A 175 29.89 -0.60 -11.40
#